data_AF-A0A945AF77-F1
#
_entry.id   AF-A0A945AF77-F1
#
_cell.length_a   1.000
_cell.length_b   1.000
_cell.length_c   1.000
_cell.angle_alpha   90.00
_cell.angle_beta   90.00
_cell.angle_gamma   90.00
#
_symmetry.space_group_name_H-M   'P 1'
#
loop_
_entity.id
_entity.type
_entity.pdbx_description
1 polymer ?
#
loop_
_entity_poly.entity_id
_entity_poly.type
_entity_poly.pdbx_seq_one_letter_code
_entity_poly.pdbx_strand_id
1 'polypeptide(L)'
;MSLGMLTLSQCSRDISEVINRVRGAFGGIPMKAVSDLPEIKAAEGTINRASRLVIRGVEGLDVWRGALIVYESTWMSALKDLRASGKWAA
;
A
#
# COMPACT_ATOMS: atom_id res chain seq x y z
N MET A 1 4.84 -10.07 26.75
CA MET A 1 5.13 -9.53 25.41
C MET A 1 4.42 -8.19 25.30
N SER A 2 5.14 -7.09 25.07
CA SER A 2 4.49 -5.81 24.76
C SER A 2 3.98 -5.92 23.32
N LEU A 3 2.66 -6.02 23.17
CA LEU A 3 2.01 -5.74 21.89
C LEU A 3 2.26 -4.26 21.62
N GLY A 4 3.29 -3.95 20.83
CA GLY A 4 3.56 -2.57 20.42
C GLY A 4 2.32 -2.06 19.70
N MET A 5 1.54 -1.21 20.36
CA MET A 5 0.28 -0.73 19.83
C MET A 5 0.58 0.32 18.76
N LEU A 6 0.17 0.07 17.51
CA LEU A 6 0.28 1.08 16.46
C LEU A 6 -0.70 2.22 16.74
N THR A 7 -0.26 3.42 16.44
CA THR A 7 -1.12 4.59 16.40
C THR A 7 -1.59 4.84 14.96
N LEU A 8 -2.70 5.56 14.81
CA LEU A 8 -3.16 6.00 13.50
C LEU A 8 -2.10 6.84 12.78
N SER A 9 -1.36 7.69 13.51
CA SER A 9 -0.30 8.51 12.94
C SER A 9 0.88 7.66 12.43
N GLN A 10 1.21 6.56 13.11
CA GLN A 10 2.21 5.62 12.63
C GLN A 10 1.74 4.92 11.35
N CYS A 11 0.51 4.40 11.34
CA CYS A 11 -0.06 3.75 10.14
C CYS A 11 -0.08 4.71 8.94
N SER A 12 -0.49 5.97 9.15
CA SER A 12 -0.50 6.99 8.11
C SER A 12 0.90 7.27 7.56
N ARG A 13 1.92 7.27 8.43
CA ARG A 13 3.32 7.48 8.02
C ARG A 13 3.81 6.32 7.18
N ASP A 14 3.63 5.08 7.65
CA ASP A 14 4.10 3.88 6.95
C ASP A 14 3.45 3.74 5.55
N ILE A 15 2.14 4.01 5.43
CA ILE A 15 1.45 4.05 4.13
C ILE A 15 2.06 5.11 3.21
N SER A 16 2.33 6.31 3.76
CA SER A 16 2.92 7.41 2.97
C SER A 16 4.32 7.05 2.49
N GLU A 17 5.12 6.37 3.33
CA GLU A 17 6.44 5.88 2.96
C GLU A 17 6.37 4.84 1.83
N VAL A 18 5.43 3.88 1.90
CA VAL A 18 5.19 2.93 0.80
C VAL A 18 4.85 3.67 -0.49
N ILE A 19 3.89 4.59 -0.46
CA ILE A 19 3.46 5.34 -1.65
C ILE A 19 4.61 6.17 -2.23
N ASN A 20 5.44 6.77 -1.38
CA ASN A 20 6.61 7.51 -1.83
C ASN A 20 7.66 6.59 -2.47
N ARG A 21 7.89 5.38 -1.94
CA ARG A 21 8.78 4.39 -2.58
C ARG A 21 8.26 3.97 -3.95
N VAL A 22 6.97 3.64 -4.04
CA VAL A 22 6.32 3.28 -5.31
C VAL A 22 6.47 4.43 -6.31
N ARG A 23 6.14 5.67 -5.91
CA ARG A 23 6.28 6.85 -6.79
C ARG A 23 7.73 7.05 -7.22
N GLY A 24 8.68 6.89 -6.31
CA GLY A 24 10.12 6.98 -6.61
C GLY A 24 10.58 5.94 -7.64
N ALA A 25 10.07 4.71 -7.56
CA ALA A 25 10.41 3.63 -8.51
C ALA A 25 9.81 3.86 -9.91
N PHE A 26 8.64 4.50 -10.00
CA PHE A 26 7.91 4.65 -11.25
C PHE A 26 7.99 6.03 -11.91
N GLY A 27 8.44 7.05 -11.18
CA GLY A 27 8.74 8.38 -11.71
C GLY A 27 7.53 9.04 -12.38
N GLY A 28 7.68 9.35 -13.67
CA GLY A 28 6.67 10.08 -14.46
C GLY A 28 5.37 9.34 -14.76
N ILE A 29 5.21 8.08 -14.34
CA ILE A 29 3.95 7.35 -14.50
C ILE A 29 2.94 7.84 -13.46
N PRO A 30 1.78 8.39 -13.86
CA PRO A 30 0.79 8.86 -12.91
C PRO A 30 0.21 7.71 -12.10
N MET A 31 0.29 7.77 -10.77
CA MET A 31 -0.32 6.78 -9.86
C MET A 31 -1.82 6.59 -10.14
N LYS A 32 -2.51 7.67 -10.53
CA LYS A 32 -3.94 7.66 -10.86
C LYS A 32 -4.29 6.72 -12.03
N ALA A 33 -3.33 6.43 -12.91
CA ALA A 33 -3.56 5.56 -14.06
C ALA A 33 -3.89 4.12 -13.66
N VAL A 34 -3.55 3.71 -12.44
CA VAL A 34 -3.86 2.36 -11.91
C VAL A 34 -4.69 2.40 -10.64
N SER A 35 -5.01 3.57 -10.08
CA SER A 35 -5.67 3.69 -8.76
C SER A 35 -7.07 3.11 -8.69
N ASP A 36 -7.73 2.97 -9.84
CA ASP A 36 -9.09 2.43 -9.95
C ASP A 36 -9.11 0.95 -10.34
N LEU A 37 -7.94 0.32 -10.51
CA LEU A 37 -7.86 -1.11 -10.74
C LEU A 37 -8.41 -1.89 -9.52
N PRO A 38 -9.20 -2.96 -9.73
CA PRO A 38 -9.81 -3.73 -8.64
C PRO A 38 -8.80 -4.24 -7.61
N GLU A 39 -7.63 -4.68 -8.05
CA GLU A 39 -6.55 -5.16 -7.17
C GLU A 39 -5.98 -4.06 -6.28
N ILE A 40 -5.91 -2.82 -6.77
CA ILE A 40 -5.46 -1.68 -5.97
C ILE A 40 -6.51 -1.36 -4.92
N LYS A 41 -7.79 -1.32 -5.28
CA LYS A 41 -8.90 -1.13 -4.31
C LYS A 41 -8.93 -2.24 -3.27
N ALA A 42 -8.69 -3.49 -3.66
CA ALA A 42 -8.62 -4.62 -2.74
C ALA A 42 -7.43 -4.49 -1.77
N ALA A 43 -6.27 -4.04 -2.25
CA ALA A 43 -5.10 -3.79 -1.43
C ALA A 43 -5.31 -2.62 -0.45
N GLU A 44 -5.95 -1.52 -0.90
CA GLU A 44 -6.39 -0.41 -0.03
C GLU A 44 -7.35 -0.89 1.07
N GLY A 45 -8.31 -1.73 0.70
CA GLY A 45 -9.24 -2.36 1.66
C GLY A 45 -8.52 -3.22 2.70
N THR A 46 -7.52 -4.01 2.27
CA THR A 46 -6.69 -4.83 3.15
C THR A 46 -5.90 -3.98 4.15
N ILE A 47 -5.24 -2.91 3.69
CA ILE A 47 -4.52 -1.98 4.58
C ILE A 47 -5.45 -1.30 5.58
N ASN A 48 -6.63 -0.85 5.13
CA ASN A 48 -7.59 -0.17 5.99
C ASN A 48 -8.11 -1.12 7.08
N ARG A 49 -8.39 -2.38 6.72
CA ARG A 49 -8.79 -3.41 7.69
C ARG A 49 -7.66 -3.72 8.67
N ALA A 50 -6.45 -3.97 8.18
CA ALA A 50 -5.30 -4.32 9.01
C ALA A 50 -4.97 -3.22 10.02
N SER A 51 -4.93 -1.95 9.59
CA SER A 51 -4.66 -0.82 10.49
C SER A 51 -5.69 -0.74 11.63
N ARG A 52 -6.99 -0.91 11.34
CA ARG A 52 -8.03 -0.92 12.39
C ARG A 52 -7.86 -2.05 13.39
N LEU A 53 -7.52 -3.25 12.91
CA LEU A 53 -7.35 -4.43 13.77
C LEU A 53 -6.14 -4.27 14.69
N VAL A 54 -5.02 -3.79 14.17
CA VAL A 54 -3.79 -3.61 14.96
C VAL A 54 -3.90 -2.42 15.93
N ILE A 55 -4.52 -1.30 15.53
CA ILE A 55 -4.79 -0.17 16.44
C ILE A 55 -5.69 -0.58 17.61
N ARG A 56 -6.64 -1.48 17.38
CA ARG A 56 -7.52 -2.03 18.43
C ARG A 56 -6.86 -3.12 19.27
N GLY A 57 -5.62 -3.49 18.97
CA GLY A 57 -4.92 -4.60 19.64
C GLY A 57 -5.51 -5.99 19.35
N VAL A 58 -6.33 -6.13 18.31
CA VAL A 58 -6.91 -7.41 17.89
C VAL A 58 -5.88 -8.26 17.16
N GLU A 59 -5.03 -7.61 16.35
CA GLU A 59 -3.99 -8.24 15.56
C GLU A 59 -2.61 -7.66 15.90
N GLY A 60 -1.55 -8.39 15.54
CA GLY A 60 -0.17 -8.01 15.78
C GLY A 60 0.45 -7.13 14.70
N LEU A 61 1.65 -6.60 15.00
CA LEU A 61 2.45 -5.79 14.07
C LEU A 61 2.88 -6.56 12.80
N ASP A 62 2.96 -7.87 12.87
CA ASP A 62 3.23 -8.77 11.75
C ASP A 62 2.13 -8.70 10.70
N VAL A 63 0.85 -8.66 11.11
CA VAL A 63 -0.29 -8.46 10.19
C VAL A 63 -0.21 -7.10 9.51
N TRP A 64 0.16 -6.06 10.25
CA TRP A 64 0.38 -4.73 9.66
C TRP A 64 1.49 -4.73 8.62
N ARG A 65 2.65 -5.31 8.95
CA ARG A 65 3.81 -5.42 8.04
C ARG A 65 3.46 -6.23 6.80
N GLY A 66 2.75 -7.34 6.95
CA GLY A 66 2.27 -8.15 5.83
C GLY A 66 1.35 -7.36 4.91
N ALA A 67 0.40 -6.62 5.48
CA ALA A 67 -0.51 -5.76 4.70
C ALA A 67 0.23 -4.66 3.92
N LEU A 68 1.25 -4.04 4.51
CA LEU A 68 2.11 -3.07 3.82
C LEU A 68 2.87 -3.69 2.64
N ILE A 69 3.44 -4.90 2.83
CA ILE A 69 4.15 -5.61 1.76
C ILE A 69 3.22 -5.93 0.61
N VAL A 70 2.04 -6.48 0.90
CA VAL A 70 1.03 -6.77 -0.13
C VAL A 70 0.65 -5.51 -0.87
N TYR A 71 0.34 -4.43 -0.14
CA TYR A 71 -0.02 -3.14 -0.74
C TYR A 71 1.07 -2.59 -1.66
N GLU A 72 2.32 -2.55 -1.20
CA GLU A 72 3.46 -2.13 -2.01
C GLU A 72 3.61 -3.00 -3.26
N SER A 73 3.57 -4.32 -3.09
CA SER A 73 3.73 -5.26 -4.20
C SER A 73 2.63 -5.12 -5.27
N THR A 74 1.38 -4.90 -4.87
CA THR A 74 0.25 -4.72 -5.80
C THR A 74 0.45 -3.44 -6.61
N TRP A 75 0.79 -2.33 -5.95
CA TRP A 75 1.10 -1.08 -6.63
C TRP A 75 2.28 -1.22 -7.60
N MET A 76 3.35 -1.87 -7.17
CA MET A 76 4.54 -2.08 -7.99
C MET A 76 4.22 -2.94 -9.22
N SER A 77 3.40 -3.99 -9.07
CA SER A 77 2.98 -4.85 -10.19
C SER A 77 2.12 -4.08 -11.20
N ALA A 78 1.06 -3.41 -10.73
CA ALA A 78 0.15 -2.67 -11.60
C ALA A 78 0.88 -1.59 -12.43
N LEU A 79 1.80 -0.84 -11.80
CA LEU A 79 2.58 0.17 -12.50
C LEU A 79 3.63 -0.43 -13.44
N LYS A 80 4.20 -1.60 -13.09
CA LYS A 80 5.11 -2.33 -13.98
C LYS A 80 4.37 -2.81 -15.23
N ASP A 81 3.16 -3.33 -15.08
CA ASP A 81 2.34 -3.79 -16.21
C ASP A 81 1.91 -2.61 -17.08
N LEU A 82 1.50 -1.49 -16.47
CA LEU A 82 1.19 -0.26 -17.18
C LEU A 82 2.41 0.27 -17.95
N ARG A 83 3.59 0.29 -17.33
CA ARG A 83 4.85 0.69 -17.98
C ARG A 83 5.15 -0.20 -19.18
N ALA A 84 5.04 -1.51 -19.02
CA ALA A 84 5.27 -2.48 -20.09
C ALA A 84 4.28 -2.32 -21.25
N SER A 85 3.05 -1.89 -20.96
CA SER A 85 2.02 -1.66 -21.99
C SER A 85 2.21 -0.36 -22.79
N GLY A 86 3.04 0.57 -22.34
CA GLY A 86 3.24 1.89 -22.97
C GLY A 86 2.04 2.85 -22.88
N LYS A 87 0.91 2.42 -22.30
CA LYS A 87 -0.36 3.18 -22.25
C LYS A 87 -0.36 4.41 -21.34
N TRP A 88 0.74 4.67 -20.62
CA TRP A 88 0.85 5.80 -19.71
C TRP A 88 1.26 7.11 -20.39
N ALA A 89 1.73 7.05 -21.65
CA ALA A 89 2.23 8.19 -22.42
C ALA A 89 1.24 8.68 -23.50
N ALA A 90 0.00 8.17 -23.50
CA ALA A 90 -1.05 8.47 -24.47
C ALA A 90 -2.08 9.45 -23.91
#